data_AF-A0A969F2Q4-F1
#
_entry.id   AF-A0A969F2Q4-F1
#
_cell.length_a   1.000
_cell.length_b   1.000
_cell.length_c   1.000
_cell.angle_alpha   90.00
_cell.angle_beta   90.00
_cell.angle_gamma   90.00
#
_symmetry.space_group_name_H-M   'P 1'
#
loop_
_entity.id
_entity.type
_entity.pdbx_description
1 polymer ?
#
loop_
_entity_poly.entity_id
_entity_poly.type
_entity_poly.pdbx_seq_one_letter_code
_entity_poly.pdbx_strand_id
1 'polypeptide(L)'
;MALQFVPAVILYILSAIICFTLAYVTWRMKPEHGRSWFMVMVCAGIWATATALETFPTSLEGKFLLITMLPYLGICGLIYFWSLFTISYSQHEHWLNNTTRALLAVLPVTTYLLALTSHWHATFWSSYQLI
;
A
#
# COMPACT_ATOMS: atom_id res chain seq x y z
N MET A 1 24.43 -2.33 -13.42
CA MET A 1 23.53 -2.42 -12.26
C MET A 1 22.89 -1.07 -11.92
N ALA A 2 23.64 0.03 -11.76
CA ALA A 2 23.08 1.36 -11.47
C ALA A 2 22.05 1.90 -12.49
N LEU A 3 22.22 1.58 -13.78
CA LEU A 3 21.31 2.02 -14.85
C LEU A 3 19.92 1.36 -14.85
N GLN A 4 19.71 0.25 -14.13
CA GLN A 4 18.38 -0.39 -14.06
C GLN A 4 17.48 0.24 -12.98
N PHE A 5 18.09 0.77 -11.92
CA PHE A 5 17.35 1.41 -10.82
C PHE A 5 16.77 2.77 -11.24
N VAL A 6 17.50 3.55 -12.05
CA VAL A 6 17.08 4.91 -12.42
C VAL A 6 15.77 4.93 -13.25
N PRO A 7 15.60 4.11 -14.31
CA PRO A 7 14.34 4.05 -15.04
C PRO A 7 13.16 3.57 -14.20
N ALA A 8 13.36 2.57 -13.34
CA ALA A 8 12.31 2.03 -12.49
C ALA A 8 11.82 3.07 -11.46
N VAL A 9 12.73 3.82 -10.84
CA VAL A 9 12.39 4.89 -9.89
C VAL A 9 11.56 5.98 -10.57
N ILE A 10 11.90 6.39 -11.79
CA ILE A 10 11.13 7.37 -12.56
C ILE A 10 9.70 6.87 -12.79
N LEU A 11 9.54 5.60 -13.17
CA LEU A 11 8.21 5.00 -13.35
C LEU A 11 7.41 5.00 -12.05
N TYR A 12 8.02 4.65 -10.91
CA TYR A 12 7.33 4.68 -9.61
C TYR A 12 6.92 6.10 -9.20
N ILE A 13 7.75 7.11 -9.45
CA ILE A 13 7.41 8.52 -9.20
C ILE A 13 6.21 8.93 -10.06
N LEU A 14 6.22 8.60 -11.35
CA LEU A 14 5.10 8.89 -12.25
C LEU A 14 3.82 8.17 -11.80
N SER A 15 3.92 6.90 -11.41
CA SER A 15 2.80 6.15 -10.84
C SER A 15 2.24 6.80 -9.58
N ALA A 16 3.10 7.24 -8.66
CA ALA A 16 2.68 7.94 -7.45
C ALA A 16 1.92 9.25 -7.78
N ILE A 17 2.42 10.05 -8.72
CA ILE A 17 1.77 11.29 -9.16
C ILE A 17 0.38 10.99 -9.75
N ILE A 18 0.29 9.98 -10.62
CA ILE A 18 -1.00 9.57 -11.23
C ILE A 18 -1.98 9.11 -10.14
N CYS A 19 -1.54 8.23 -9.23
CA CYS A 19 -2.37 7.74 -8.13
C CYS A 19 -2.88 8.88 -7.25
N PHE A 20 -2.03 9.82 -6.82
CA PHE A 20 -2.47 10.95 -5.99
C PHE A 20 -3.35 11.93 -6.75
N THR A 21 -3.14 12.11 -8.05
CA THR A 21 -4.02 12.93 -8.90
C THR A 21 -5.41 12.29 -8.99
N LEU A 22 -5.48 10.98 -9.23
CA LEU A 22 -6.74 10.24 -9.24
C LEU A 22 -7.41 10.24 -7.87
N ALA A 23 -6.65 10.12 -6.77
CA ALA A 23 -7.19 10.30 -5.43
C ALA A 23 -7.82 11.69 -5.26
N TYR A 24 -7.12 12.76 -5.67
CA TYR A 24 -7.66 14.12 -5.59
C TYR A 24 -8.95 14.30 -6.41
N VAL A 25 -8.99 13.77 -7.63
CA VAL A 25 -10.19 13.84 -8.49
C VAL A 25 -11.35 13.08 -7.87
N THR A 26 -11.10 11.90 -7.32
CA THR A 26 -12.14 11.00 -6.80
C THR A 26 -12.66 11.41 -5.43
N TRP A 27 -11.85 12.13 -4.65
CA TRP A 27 -12.30 12.83 -3.44
C TRP A 27 -13.43 13.82 -3.72
N ARG A 28 -13.50 14.39 -4.93
CA ARG A 28 -14.56 15.32 -5.35
C ARG A 28 -15.82 14.61 -5.89
N MET A 29 -15.79 13.28 -6.05
CA MET A 29 -16.92 12.50 -6.56
C MET A 29 -17.93 12.16 -5.46
N LYS A 30 -19.14 11.73 -5.85
CA LYS A 30 -20.21 11.38 -4.91
C LYS A 30 -19.79 10.24 -3.97
N PRO A 31 -20.24 10.24 -2.70
CA PRO A 31 -19.70 9.37 -1.66
C PRO A 31 -19.93 7.87 -1.86
N GLU A 32 -21.01 7.48 -2.55
CA GLU A 32 -21.45 6.07 -2.65
C GLU A 32 -20.35 5.16 -3.17
N HIS A 33 -19.62 5.58 -4.22
CA HIS A 33 -18.49 4.80 -4.79
C HIS A 33 -17.15 5.52 -4.71
N GLY A 34 -17.15 6.86 -4.64
CA GLY A 34 -15.93 7.66 -4.69
C GLY A 34 -15.00 7.44 -3.50
N ARG A 35 -15.54 7.11 -2.32
CA ARG A 35 -14.74 7.01 -1.08
C ARG A 35 -13.84 5.77 -1.04
N SER A 36 -14.31 4.62 -1.50
CA SER A 36 -13.50 3.39 -1.54
C SER A 36 -12.41 3.52 -2.60
N TRP A 37 -12.75 4.04 -3.78
CA TRP A 37 -11.79 4.26 -4.87
C TRP A 37 -10.73 5.31 -4.51
N PHE A 38 -11.12 6.38 -3.83
CA PHE A 38 -10.18 7.34 -3.25
C PHE A 38 -9.12 6.64 -2.39
N MET A 39 -9.55 5.78 -1.46
CA MET A 39 -8.63 5.06 -0.58
C MET A 39 -7.72 4.07 -1.33
N VAL A 40 -8.25 3.40 -2.37
CA VAL A 40 -7.44 2.56 -3.27
C VAL A 40 -6.31 3.38 -3.90
N MET A 41 -6.64 4.55 -4.45
CA MET A 41 -5.64 5.43 -5.09
C MET A 41 -4.62 5.98 -4.09
N VAL A 42 -5.04 6.33 -2.87
CA VAL A 42 -4.12 6.76 -1.79
C VAL A 42 -3.16 5.63 -1.42
N CYS A 43 -3.66 4.42 -1.19
CA CYS A 43 -2.84 3.27 -0.85
C CYS A 43 -1.84 2.89 -1.96
N ALA A 44 -2.29 2.92 -3.23
CA ALA A 44 -1.42 2.71 -4.38
C ALA A 44 -0.33 3.79 -4.48
N GLY A 45 -0.68 5.06 -4.24
CA GLY A 45 0.27 6.18 -4.23
C GLY A 45 1.31 6.06 -3.11
N ILE A 46 0.89 5.66 -1.90
CA ILE A 46 1.79 5.39 -0.78
C ILE A 46 2.77 4.27 -1.17
N TRP A 47 2.27 3.16 -1.73
CA TRP A 47 3.13 2.05 -2.13
C TRP A 47 4.15 2.46 -3.20
N ALA A 48 3.70 3.12 -4.27
CA ALA A 48 4.59 3.59 -5.33
C ALA A 48 5.65 4.58 -4.82
N THR A 49 5.26 5.50 -3.93
CA THR A 49 6.18 6.44 -3.29
C THR A 49 7.21 5.72 -2.43
N ALA A 50 6.78 4.73 -1.66
CA ALA A 50 7.65 3.96 -0.80
C ALA A 50 8.70 3.17 -1.59
N THR A 51 8.29 2.55 -2.70
CA THR A 51 9.21 1.83 -3.60
C THR A 51 10.20 2.77 -4.28
N ALA A 52 9.78 3.99 -4.64
CA ALA A 52 10.71 5.01 -5.13
C ALA A 52 11.69 5.47 -4.05
N LEU A 53 11.24 5.60 -2.80
CA LEU A 53 12.07 6.02 -1.67
C LEU A 53 13.06 4.95 -1.21
N GLU A 54 12.80 3.68 -1.49
CA GLU A 54 13.68 2.55 -1.12
C GLU A 54 15.12 2.69 -1.66
N THR A 55 15.33 3.48 -2.72
CA THR A 55 16.64 3.67 -3.35
C THR A 55 17.53 4.71 -2.67
N PHE A 56 17.03 5.48 -1.71
CA PHE A 56 17.77 6.60 -1.09
C PHE A 56 18.49 6.27 0.24
N PRO A 57 18.00 5.38 1.12
CA PRO A 57 18.64 5.13 2.41
C PRO A 57 20.02 4.50 2.28
N THR A 58 21.01 5.11 2.93
CA THR A 58 22.36 4.57 3.10
C THR A 58 22.56 3.85 4.44
N SER A 59 21.61 3.99 5.37
CA SER A 59 21.61 3.29 6.66
C SER A 59 20.66 2.09 6.65
N LEU A 60 21.11 0.99 7.24
CA LEU A 60 20.43 -0.31 7.28
C LEU A 60 19.08 -0.21 8.04
N GLU A 61 19.06 0.58 9.12
CA GLU A 61 17.88 0.83 9.95
C GLU A 61 16.85 1.74 9.24
N GLY A 62 17.32 2.78 8.55
CA GLY A 62 16.46 3.65 7.74
C GLY A 62 15.85 2.92 6.54
N LYS A 63 16.63 2.03 5.90
CA LYS A 63 16.16 1.17 4.81
C LYS A 63 15.07 0.21 5.29
N PHE A 64 15.24 -0.40 6.46
CA PHE A 64 14.22 -1.30 7.02
C PHE A 64 12.89 -0.58 7.29
N LEU A 65 12.92 0.57 7.96
CA LEU A 65 11.69 1.34 8.25
C LEU A 65 10.97 1.74 6.96
N LEU A 66 11.72 2.13 5.93
CA LEU A 66 11.19 2.49 4.61
C LEU A 66 10.69 1.29 3.81
N ILE A 67 11.24 0.09 3.99
CA ILE A 67 10.79 -1.15 3.33
C ILE A 67 9.56 -1.74 4.03
N THR A 68 9.42 -1.54 5.34
CA THR A 68 8.37 -2.19 6.12
C THR A 68 7.17 -1.28 6.36
N MET A 69 7.34 -0.06 6.86
CA MET A 69 6.19 0.74 7.29
C MET A 69 5.34 1.22 6.11
N LEU A 70 5.93 1.98 5.18
CA LEU A 70 5.17 2.60 4.09
C LEU A 70 4.68 1.59 3.03
N PRO A 71 5.52 0.67 2.51
CA PRO A 71 5.10 -0.27 1.46
C PRO A 71 4.02 -1.22 1.96
N TYR A 72 4.16 -1.77 3.18
CA TYR A 72 3.14 -2.66 3.73
C TYR A 72 1.85 -1.92 4.08
N LEU A 73 1.92 -0.69 4.58
CA LEU A 73 0.71 0.13 4.77
C LEU A 73 -0.01 0.36 3.44
N GLY A 74 0.74 0.67 2.39
CA GLY A 74 0.23 0.85 1.03
C GLY A 74 -0.43 -0.42 0.50
N ILE A 75 0.28 -1.54 0.43
CA ILE A 75 -0.23 -2.79 -0.18
C ILE A 75 -1.34 -3.45 0.66
N CYS A 76 -1.23 -3.49 1.98
CA CYS A 76 -2.26 -4.07 2.84
C CYS A 76 -3.53 -3.22 2.81
N GLY A 77 -3.38 -1.89 2.84
CA GLY A 77 -4.50 -0.96 2.64
C GLY A 77 -5.12 -1.13 1.25
N LEU A 78 -4.30 -1.26 0.21
CA LEU A 78 -4.76 -1.47 -1.17
C LEU A 78 -5.63 -2.72 -1.28
N ILE A 79 -5.18 -3.85 -0.73
CA ILE A 79 -5.95 -5.11 -0.73
C ILE A 79 -7.31 -4.90 -0.08
N TYR A 80 -7.34 -4.29 1.11
CA TYR A 80 -8.58 -4.05 1.83
C TYR A 80 -9.55 -3.13 1.07
N PHE A 81 -9.09 -1.94 0.67
CA PHE A 81 -9.95 -0.97 0.01
C PHE A 81 -10.33 -1.38 -1.41
N TRP A 82 -9.47 -2.15 -2.10
CA TRP A 82 -9.80 -2.74 -3.39
C TRP A 82 -10.94 -3.75 -3.25
N SER A 83 -10.90 -4.64 -2.25
CA SER A 83 -12.00 -5.56 -1.98
C SER A 83 -13.32 -4.85 -1.64
N LEU A 84 -13.27 -3.78 -0.83
CA LEU A 84 -14.47 -2.98 -0.56
C LEU A 84 -15.00 -2.30 -1.82
N PHE A 85 -14.10 -1.75 -2.63
CA PHE A 85 -14.44 -1.10 -3.89
C PHE A 85 -15.07 -2.08 -4.87
N THR A 86 -14.49 -3.25 -5.09
CA THR A 86 -15.02 -4.23 -6.06
C THR A 86 -16.41 -4.71 -5.68
N ILE A 87 -16.66 -5.02 -4.41
CA ILE A 87 -17.98 -5.48 -3.93
C ILE A 87 -19.04 -4.37 -4.12
N SER A 88 -18.69 -3.12 -3.77
CA SER A 88 -19.61 -1.99 -3.93
C SER A 88 -19.85 -1.63 -5.40
N TYR A 89 -18.79 -1.60 -6.21
CA TYR A 89 -18.88 -1.32 -7.64
C TYR A 89 -19.69 -2.38 -8.40
N SER A 90 -19.63 -3.65 -7.97
CA SER A 90 -20.46 -4.73 -8.51
C SER A 90 -21.90 -4.73 -8.00
N GLN A 91 -22.36 -3.69 -7.27
CA GLN A 91 -23.71 -3.60 -6.69
C GLN A 91 -24.04 -4.69 -5.65
N HIS A 92 -23.01 -5.29 -5.03
CA HIS A 92 -23.15 -6.31 -3.98
C HIS A 92 -22.97 -5.71 -2.57
N GLU A 93 -23.35 -4.45 -2.37
CA GLU A 93 -23.14 -3.72 -1.10
C GLU A 93 -23.82 -4.38 0.10
N HIS A 94 -24.86 -5.19 -0.11
CA HIS A 94 -25.51 -5.99 0.92
C HIS A 94 -24.56 -7.01 1.59
N TRP A 95 -23.45 -7.38 0.94
CA TRP A 95 -22.40 -8.24 1.53
C TRP A 95 -21.48 -7.46 2.47
N LEU A 96 -21.41 -6.13 2.36
CA LEU A 96 -20.50 -5.25 3.11
C LEU A 96 -21.06 -4.83 4.49
N ASN A 97 -21.53 -5.80 5.26
CA ASN A 97 -21.86 -5.59 6.68
C ASN A 97 -20.58 -5.43 7.53
N ASN A 98 -20.74 -5.03 8.79
CA ASN A 98 -19.60 -4.79 9.70
C ASN A 98 -18.75 -6.05 9.92
N THR A 99 -19.37 -7.24 9.91
CA THR A 99 -18.68 -8.52 10.06
C THR A 99 -17.80 -8.82 8.85
N THR A 100 -18.32 -8.69 7.62
CA THR A 100 -17.55 -8.90 6.40
C THR A 100 -16.40 -7.90 6.29
N ARG A 101 -16.64 -6.63 6.63
CA ARG A 101 -15.58 -5.60 6.68
C ARG A 101 -14.48 -5.98 7.68
N ALA A 102 -14.86 -6.43 8.87
CA ALA A 102 -13.89 -6.88 9.87
C ALA A 102 -13.10 -8.10 9.37
N LEU A 103 -13.77 -9.11 8.82
CA LEU A 103 -13.14 -10.32 8.26
C LEU A 103 -12.15 -9.99 7.14
N LEU A 104 -12.54 -9.11 6.21
CA LEU A 104 -11.66 -8.62 5.14
C LEU A 104 -10.47 -7.83 5.69
N ALA A 105 -10.61 -7.17 6.85
CA ALA A 105 -9.52 -6.44 7.49
C ALA A 105 -8.55 -7.34 8.27
N VAL A 106 -8.99 -8.53 8.75
CA VAL A 106 -8.14 -9.42 9.55
C VAL A 106 -6.84 -9.76 8.83
N LEU A 107 -6.92 -10.22 7.58
CA LEU A 107 -5.73 -10.62 6.81
C LEU A 107 -4.73 -9.47 6.57
N PRO A 108 -5.13 -8.30 6.00
CA PRO A 108 -4.21 -7.19 5.78
C PRO A 108 -3.68 -6.58 7.08
N VAL A 109 -4.49 -6.50 8.14
CA VAL A 109 -4.04 -5.96 9.44
C VAL A 109 -3.04 -6.89 10.10
N THR A 110 -3.32 -8.20 10.14
CA THR A 110 -2.38 -9.18 10.71
C THR A 110 -1.07 -9.21 9.92
N THR A 111 -1.14 -9.19 8.59
CA THR A 111 0.05 -9.10 7.72
C THR A 111 0.87 -7.85 8.02
N TYR A 112 0.23 -6.68 8.14
CA TYR A 112 0.90 -5.43 8.47
C TYR A 112 1.57 -5.47 9.85
N LEU A 113 0.88 -5.99 10.87
CA LEU A 113 1.42 -6.12 12.22
C LEU A 113 2.60 -7.09 12.29
N LEU A 114 2.53 -8.21 11.56
CA LEU A 114 3.64 -9.15 11.47
C LEU A 114 4.84 -8.54 10.75
N ALA A 115 4.62 -7.80 9.66
CA ALA A 115 5.69 -7.10 8.96
C ALA A 115 6.36 -6.05 9.87
N LEU A 116 5.58 -5.29 10.64
CA LEU A 116 6.10 -4.27 11.56
C LEU A 116 6.89 -4.90 12.73
N THR A 117 6.44 -6.05 13.22
CA THR A 117 7.09 -6.75 14.33
C THR A 117 8.22 -7.69 13.87
N SER A 118 8.55 -7.73 12.59
CA SER A 118 9.58 -8.62 12.04
C SER A 118 11.00 -8.36 12.58
N HIS A 119 11.23 -7.26 13.29
CA HIS A 119 12.45 -7.08 14.09
C HIS A 119 12.58 -8.06 15.28
N TRP A 120 11.45 -8.56 15.78
CA TRP A 120 11.37 -9.41 16.97
C TRP A 120 11.30 -10.90 16.64
N HIS A 121 11.06 -11.24 15.36
CA HIS A 121 10.94 -12.62 14.89
C HIS A 121 11.41 -12.77 13.44
N ALA A 122 12.11 -13.87 13.14
CA ALA A 122 12.68 -14.14 11.82
C ALA A 122 11.64 -14.56 10.76
N THR A 123 10.35 -14.31 10.98
CA THR A 123 9.24 -14.85 10.19
C THR A 123 9.23 -14.31 8.75
N PHE A 124 9.65 -13.06 8.56
CA PHE A 124 9.70 -12.42 7.24
C PHE A 124 11.14 -12.27 6.72
N TRP A 125 12.11 -11.99 7.59
CA TRP A 125 13.51 -11.74 7.20
C TRP A 125 14.44 -12.44 8.20
N SER A 126 15.21 -13.43 7.73
CA SER A 126 16.25 -14.08 8.55
C SER A 126 17.60 -13.36 8.50
N SER A 127 17.86 -12.63 7.41
CA SER A 127 19.05 -11.79 7.23
C SER A 127 18.75 -10.67 6.24
N TYR A 128 19.13 -9.43 6.56
CA TYR A 128 19.03 -8.28 5.68
C TYR A 128 20.42 -7.66 5.48
N GLN A 129 20.90 -7.63 4.24
CA GLN A 129 22.18 -7.02 3.86
C GLN A 129 21.93 -5.76 3.02
N LEU A 130 22.76 -4.73 3.23
CA LEU A 130 22.81 -3.57 2.35
C LEU A 130 23.42 -4.02 1.01
N ILE A 131 22.59 -4.05 -0.04
CA ILE A 131 23.01 -4.05 -1.44
C ILE A 131 23.19 -2.59 -1.86
#